data_AF-A0A1V4XRR6-F1
#
_entry.id   AF-A0A1V4XRR6-F1
#
_cell.length_a   1.000
_cell.length_b   1.000
_cell.length_c   1.000
_cell.angle_alpha   90.00
_cell.angle_beta   90.00
_cell.angle_gamma   90.00
#
_symmetry.space_group_name_H-M   'P 1'
#
loop_
_entity.id
_entity.type
_entity.pdbx_description
1 polymer ?
#
loop_
_entity_poly.entity_id
_entity_poly.type
_entity_poly.pdbx_seq_one_letter_code
_entity_poly.pdbx_strand_id
1 'polypeptide(L)'
;MLILEGYFRGKYAQNKPLTMSASICFEQSYGGVDGDSASSTEIYAILSSLSGLPLRQDIAVTGSVNQKGEIQPIGGVNQKIEGFFDVCRARGLTGRQGVMIPHLNVPELILRKDVVRAVAEGKFHIWPVKTIDEGIELLTGVPAGIADEQGNFPENTVSYLVDRRLRTLAEGLKSFAEETKPQKAENDTNNQNQGKGE
;
A
#
# COMPACT_ATOMS: atom_id res chain seq x y z
N MET A 1 -4.93 8.68 -10.27
CA MET A 1 -4.27 8.20 -9.04
C MET A 1 -2.74 8.22 -9.19
N LEU A 2 -2.16 9.40 -9.41
CA LEU A 2 -0.72 9.54 -9.73
C LEU A 2 0.17 9.46 -8.47
N ILE A 3 -0.39 9.76 -7.29
CA ILE A 3 0.35 9.80 -6.03
C ILE A 3 0.83 8.41 -5.62
N LEU A 4 -0.07 7.41 -5.65
CA LEU A 4 0.29 6.05 -5.25
C LEU A 4 1.32 5.46 -6.22
N GLU A 5 1.14 5.65 -7.52
CA GLU A 5 2.13 5.23 -8.51
C GLU A 5 3.49 5.89 -8.24
N GLY A 6 3.51 7.21 -7.99
CA GLY A 6 4.71 7.95 -7.63
C GLY A 6 5.40 7.40 -6.39
N TYR A 7 4.64 7.08 -5.33
CA TYR A 7 5.16 6.44 -4.12
C TYR A 7 5.79 5.07 -4.41
N PHE A 8 5.08 4.16 -5.09
CA PHE A 8 5.60 2.82 -5.38
C PHE A 8 6.80 2.87 -6.32
N ARG A 9 6.78 3.74 -7.33
CA ARG A 9 7.89 3.94 -8.25
C ARG A 9 9.11 4.50 -7.52
N GLY A 10 8.91 5.54 -6.71
CA GLY A 10 9.95 6.17 -5.91
C GLY A 10 10.60 5.22 -4.91
N LYS A 11 9.80 4.42 -4.20
CA LYS A 11 10.30 3.53 -3.15
C LYS A 11 10.84 2.20 -3.66
N TYR A 12 10.17 1.56 -4.64
CA TYR A 12 10.48 0.17 -5.01
C TYR A 12 10.99 -0.02 -6.44
N ALA A 13 10.86 0.96 -7.35
CA ALA A 13 11.23 0.81 -8.76
C ALA A 13 12.60 1.40 -9.11
N GLN A 14 13.58 1.32 -8.20
CA GLN A 14 14.91 1.89 -8.39
C GLN A 14 15.85 0.97 -9.18
N ASN A 15 15.70 -0.35 -9.03
CA ASN A 15 16.55 -1.37 -9.66
C ASN A 15 15.74 -2.40 -10.47
N LYS A 16 14.44 -2.17 -10.66
CA LYS A 16 13.52 -3.05 -11.38
C LYS A 16 12.33 -2.24 -11.93
N PRO A 17 11.68 -2.67 -13.03
CA PRO A 17 10.44 -2.06 -13.48
C PRO A 17 9.29 -2.39 -12.51
N LEU A 18 8.41 -1.41 -12.23
CA LEU A 18 7.19 -1.63 -11.46
C LEU A 18 6.17 -2.38 -12.34
N THR A 19 6.07 -3.68 -12.15
CA THR A 19 5.21 -4.58 -12.94
C THR A 19 4.09 -5.14 -12.07
N MET A 20 3.05 -4.34 -11.89
CA MET A 20 1.83 -4.78 -11.20
C MET A 20 0.59 -4.10 -11.75
N SER A 21 -0.54 -4.78 -11.64
CA SER A 21 -1.86 -4.18 -11.72
C SER A 21 -2.56 -4.40 -10.39
N ALA A 22 -3.11 -3.34 -9.82
CA ALA A 22 -3.83 -3.38 -8.54
C ALA A 22 -5.23 -2.81 -8.75
N SER A 23 -6.21 -3.43 -8.11
CA SER A 23 -7.59 -2.95 -8.08
C SER A 23 -7.98 -2.68 -6.63
N ILE A 24 -8.51 -1.49 -6.38
CA ILE A 24 -9.00 -1.09 -5.06
C ILE A 24 -10.49 -0.81 -5.19
N CYS A 25 -11.24 -1.29 -4.21
CA CYS A 25 -12.68 -1.10 -4.10
C CYS A 25 -13.00 -0.53 -2.71
N PHE A 26 -13.83 0.51 -2.68
CA PHE A 26 -14.53 0.89 -1.46
C PHE A 26 -15.82 0.08 -1.37
N GLU A 27 -15.77 -1.00 -0.61
CA GLU A 27 -16.89 -1.92 -0.50
C GLU A 27 -18.16 -1.20 0.00
N GLN A 28 -19.29 -1.56 -0.61
CA GLN A 28 -20.61 -1.01 -0.29
C GLN A 28 -20.71 0.53 -0.42
N SER A 29 -19.80 1.17 -1.17
CA SER A 29 -19.89 2.60 -1.49
C SER A 29 -20.73 2.82 -2.75
N TYR A 30 -21.99 3.25 -2.56
CA TYR A 30 -22.91 3.56 -3.66
C TYR A 30 -22.93 5.06 -4.04
N GLY A 31 -22.24 5.89 -3.24
CA GLY A 31 -22.02 7.31 -3.54
C GLY A 31 -20.64 7.54 -4.17
N GLY A 32 -20.45 8.73 -4.73
CA GLY A 32 -19.12 9.17 -5.17
C GLY A 32 -18.18 9.33 -3.97
N VAL A 33 -16.94 8.86 -4.13
CA VAL A 33 -15.85 9.13 -3.20
C VAL A 33 -15.01 10.25 -3.79
N ASP A 34 -14.81 11.32 -3.02
CA ASP A 34 -14.01 12.48 -3.41
C ASP A 34 -12.98 12.83 -2.33
N GLY A 35 -11.91 13.51 -2.74
CA GLY A 35 -10.77 13.89 -1.91
C GLY A 35 -9.66 12.84 -1.84
N ASP A 36 -8.56 13.22 -1.21
CA ASP A 36 -7.31 12.46 -1.10
C ASP A 36 -7.11 11.78 0.26
N SER A 37 -8.05 11.97 1.19
CA SER A 37 -7.90 11.55 2.59
C SER A 37 -7.86 10.04 2.84
N ALA A 38 -8.12 9.23 1.81
CA ALA A 38 -8.02 7.76 1.84
C ALA A 38 -6.73 7.23 1.20
N SER A 39 -5.91 8.08 0.59
CA SER A 39 -4.73 7.65 -0.17
C SER A 39 -3.70 6.87 0.66
N SER A 40 -3.50 7.22 1.94
CA SER A 40 -2.66 6.40 2.84
C SER A 40 -3.25 5.01 3.09
N THR A 41 -4.56 4.92 3.32
CA THR A 41 -5.30 3.66 3.50
C THR A 41 -5.16 2.74 2.29
N GLU A 42 -5.27 3.30 1.08
CA GLU A 42 -5.07 2.58 -0.18
C GLU A 42 -3.64 2.03 -0.30
N ILE A 43 -2.62 2.81 0.06
CA ILE A 43 -1.23 2.35 0.09
C ILE A 43 -1.08 1.18 1.07
N TYR A 44 -1.61 1.28 2.30
CA TYR A 44 -1.52 0.20 3.28
C TYR A 44 -2.16 -1.09 2.78
N ALA A 45 -3.32 -1.01 2.11
CA ALA A 45 -3.98 -2.17 1.52
C ALA A 45 -3.11 -2.84 0.44
N ILE A 46 -2.49 -2.05 -0.45
CA ILE A 46 -1.59 -2.59 -1.48
C ILE A 46 -0.33 -3.19 -0.84
N LEU A 47 0.29 -2.52 0.14
CA LEU A 47 1.46 -3.03 0.86
C LEU A 47 1.15 -4.36 1.57
N SER A 48 0.00 -4.48 2.21
CA SER A 48 -0.49 -5.73 2.81
C SER A 48 -0.66 -6.83 1.76
N SER A 49 -1.32 -6.54 0.65
CA SER A 49 -1.52 -7.49 -0.44
C SER A 49 -0.20 -8.00 -1.05
N LEU A 50 0.77 -7.10 -1.24
CA LEU A 50 2.10 -7.45 -1.78
C LEU A 50 2.97 -8.21 -0.76
N SER A 51 2.94 -7.82 0.51
CA SER A 51 3.76 -8.45 1.56
C SER A 51 3.18 -9.76 2.08
N GLY A 52 1.86 -9.96 1.96
CA GLY A 52 1.12 -11.05 2.60
C GLY A 52 0.89 -10.85 4.10
N LEU A 53 1.25 -9.68 4.66
CA LEU A 53 1.07 -9.39 6.08
C LEU A 53 -0.37 -8.91 6.35
N PRO A 54 -1.05 -9.45 7.37
CA PRO A 54 -2.39 -8.98 7.74
C PRO A 54 -2.34 -7.59 8.36
N LEU A 55 -3.40 -6.79 8.14
CA LEU A 55 -3.59 -5.50 8.79
C LEU A 55 -4.55 -5.62 9.96
N ARG A 56 -4.23 -4.93 11.06
CA ARG A 56 -5.13 -4.72 12.19
C ARG A 56 -6.44 -4.06 11.77
N GLN A 57 -7.55 -4.77 11.97
CA GLN A 57 -8.90 -4.29 11.64
C GLN A 57 -9.55 -3.49 12.77
N ASP A 58 -8.92 -3.45 13.94
CA ASP A 58 -9.34 -2.62 15.07
C ASP A 58 -8.87 -1.16 14.94
N ILE A 59 -8.08 -0.82 13.92
CA ILE A 59 -7.60 0.53 13.65
C ILE A 59 -8.25 1.07 12.37
N ALA A 60 -9.04 2.13 12.48
CA ALA A 60 -9.44 2.91 11.30
C ALA A 60 -8.31 3.86 10.89
N VAL A 61 -8.24 4.15 9.59
CA VAL A 61 -7.16 4.97 9.02
C VAL A 61 -7.74 6.10 8.20
N THR A 62 -7.21 7.31 8.44
CA THR A 62 -7.43 8.47 7.58
C THR A 62 -6.12 9.23 7.42
N GLY A 63 -5.90 9.79 6.25
CA GLY A 63 -4.72 10.61 5.96
C GLY A 63 -4.47 10.69 4.47
N SER A 64 -4.22 11.90 3.98
CA SER A 64 -3.67 12.06 2.65
C SER A 64 -2.18 11.71 2.67
N VAL A 65 -1.57 11.55 1.50
CA VAL A 65 -0.16 11.22 1.36
C VAL A 65 0.41 11.92 0.13
N ASN A 66 1.68 12.33 0.20
CA ASN A 66 2.40 12.77 -0.99
C ASN A 66 3.22 11.62 -1.61
N GLN A 67 3.87 11.87 -2.74
CA GLN A 67 4.66 10.84 -3.45
C GLN A 67 5.90 10.37 -2.68
N LYS A 68 6.34 11.09 -1.64
CA LYS A 68 7.45 10.66 -0.76
C LYS A 68 6.98 9.77 0.39
N GLY A 69 5.68 9.54 0.53
CA GLY A 69 5.12 8.76 1.62
C GLY A 69 4.92 9.56 2.91
N GLU A 70 4.95 10.90 2.85
CA GLU A 70 4.66 11.76 4.01
C GLU A 70 3.14 11.92 4.14
N ILE A 71 2.63 11.72 5.35
CA ILE A 71 1.20 11.82 5.66
C ILE A 71 0.79 13.29 5.78
N GLN A 72 -0.28 13.65 5.07
CA GLN A 72 -0.78 15.01 4.94
C GLN A 72 -2.10 15.19 5.71
N PRO A 73 -2.38 16.42 6.20
CA PRO A 73 -3.58 16.71 6.96
C PRO A 73 -4.83 16.52 6.10
N ILE A 74 -5.94 16.22 6.77
CA ILE A 74 -7.22 15.97 6.14
C ILE A 74 -8.32 16.84 6.77
N GLY A 75 -9.41 17.05 6.04
CA GLY A 75 -10.62 17.65 6.59
C GLY A 75 -11.43 16.66 7.42
N GLY A 76 -12.14 17.17 8.43
CA GLY A 76 -13.13 16.42 9.19
C GLY A 76 -12.55 15.35 10.14
N VAL A 77 -11.34 15.56 10.66
CA VAL A 77 -10.66 14.59 11.54
C VAL A 77 -11.51 14.20 12.76
N ASN A 78 -12.19 15.17 13.39
CA ASN A 78 -13.04 14.93 14.55
C ASN A 78 -14.21 13.99 14.21
N GLN A 79 -14.92 14.26 13.11
CA GLN A 79 -16.05 13.47 12.65
C GLN A 79 -15.64 12.04 12.28
N LYS A 80 -14.45 11.87 11.69
CA LYS A 80 -13.91 10.55 11.34
C LYS A 80 -13.56 9.73 12.57
N ILE A 81 -12.91 10.34 13.56
CA ILE A 81 -12.58 9.69 14.84
C ILE A 81 -13.86 9.26 15.56
N GLU A 82 -14.79 10.20 15.72
CA GLU A 82 -16.06 9.98 16.43
C GLU A 82 -16.94 8.95 15.74
N GLY A 83 -17.01 8.97 14.40
CA GLY A 83 -17.76 7.99 13.62
C GLY A 83 -17.24 6.55 13.84
N PHE A 84 -15.92 6.35 13.81
CA PHE A 84 -15.36 5.02 14.08
C PHE A 84 -15.55 4.60 15.55
N PHE A 85 -15.41 5.54 16.49
CA PHE A 85 -15.70 5.29 17.90
C PHE A 85 -17.14 4.85 18.11
N ASP A 86 -18.11 5.50 17.46
CA ASP A 86 -19.53 5.17 17.56
C ASP A 86 -19.81 3.75 17.03
N VAL A 87 -19.19 3.35 15.92
CA VAL A 87 -19.26 1.97 15.40
C VAL A 87 -18.65 0.97 16.38
N CYS A 88 -17.48 1.27 16.94
CA CYS A 88 -16.82 0.41 17.91
C CYS A 88 -17.66 0.24 19.18
N ARG A 89 -18.22 1.34 19.69
CA ARG A 89 -19.11 1.35 20.85
C ARG A 89 -20.37 0.54 20.61
N ALA A 90 -21.02 0.70 19.46
CA ALA A 90 -22.22 -0.05 19.10
C ALA A 90 -21.97 -1.55 18.99
N ARG A 91 -20.76 -1.96 18.58
CA ARG A 91 -20.32 -3.36 18.49
C ARG A 91 -19.67 -3.90 19.76
N GLY A 92 -19.48 -3.06 20.78
CA GLY A 92 -18.70 -3.38 21.97
C GLY A 92 -17.22 -3.00 21.84
N LEU A 93 -16.75 -2.16 22.77
CA LEU A 93 -15.34 -1.74 22.82
C LEU A 93 -14.44 -2.91 23.24
N THR A 94 -13.40 -3.17 22.46
CA THR A 94 -12.43 -4.25 22.76
C THR A 94 -11.23 -3.77 23.58
N GLY A 95 -11.11 -2.46 23.81
CA GLY A 95 -9.97 -1.85 24.48
C GLY A 95 -8.72 -1.65 23.63
N ARG A 96 -8.72 -2.15 22.39
CA ARG A 96 -7.57 -2.04 21.45
C ARG A 96 -7.87 -1.19 20.22
N GLN A 97 -9.14 -0.82 20.05
CA GLN A 97 -9.62 -0.08 18.88
C GLN A 97 -9.17 1.38 18.89
N GLY A 98 -9.04 1.97 17.72
CA GLY A 98 -8.67 3.37 17.61
C GLY A 98 -8.59 3.89 16.19
N VAL A 99 -8.08 5.11 16.05
CA VAL A 99 -7.92 5.76 14.74
C VAL A 99 -6.49 6.23 14.55
N MET A 100 -5.89 5.86 13.43
CA MET A 100 -4.64 6.42 12.94
C MET A 100 -4.94 7.68 12.11
N ILE A 101 -4.29 8.79 12.46
CA ILE A 101 -4.52 10.12 11.89
C ILE A 101 -3.21 10.80 11.46
N PRO A 102 -3.26 11.83 10.59
CA PRO A 102 -2.10 12.68 10.34
C PRO A 102 -1.66 13.40 11.62
N HIS A 103 -0.37 13.37 11.93
CA HIS A 103 0.16 14.11 13.08
C HIS A 103 -0.12 15.62 13.00
N LEU A 104 -0.23 16.17 11.79
CA LEU A 104 -0.54 17.58 11.54
C LEU A 104 -1.98 17.96 11.91
N ASN A 105 -2.90 17.00 12.03
CA ASN A 105 -4.26 17.27 12.50
C ASN A 105 -4.38 17.28 14.03
N VAL A 106 -3.34 16.91 14.79
CA VAL A 106 -3.39 16.87 16.27
C VAL A 106 -3.85 18.20 16.90
N PRO A 107 -3.37 19.38 16.45
CA PRO A 107 -3.83 20.66 17.00
C PRO A 107 -5.32 20.96 16.73
N GLU A 108 -5.95 20.29 15.78
CA GLU A 108 -7.36 20.50 15.37
C GLU A 108 -8.35 19.60 16.14
N LEU A 109 -7.84 18.75 17.03
CA LEU A 109 -8.66 17.79 17.78
C LEU A 109 -9.52 18.49 18.82
N ILE A 110 -10.83 18.49 18.59
CA ILE A 110 -11.87 18.96 19.50
C ILE A 110 -12.93 17.85 19.57
N LEU A 111 -12.57 16.78 20.28
CA LEU A 111 -13.39 15.57 20.37
C LEU A 111 -14.47 15.68 21.43
N ARG A 112 -15.59 14.99 21.22
CA ARG A 112 -16.62 14.81 22.25
C ARG A 112 -16.03 14.22 23.54
N LYS A 113 -16.60 14.63 24.68
CA LYS A 113 -16.15 14.23 26.02
C LYS A 113 -16.17 12.71 26.24
N ASP A 114 -17.07 11.99 25.60
CA ASP A 114 -17.16 10.53 25.70
C ASP A 114 -15.96 9.83 25.04
N VAL A 115 -15.52 10.32 23.88
CA VAL A 115 -14.30 9.83 23.21
C VAL A 115 -13.07 10.14 24.05
N VAL A 116 -12.93 11.38 24.53
CA VAL A 116 -11.79 11.78 25.38
C VAL A 116 -11.70 10.89 26.62
N ARG A 117 -12.84 10.59 27.26
CA ARG A 117 -12.87 9.68 28.41
C ARG A 117 -12.45 8.26 28.05
N ALA A 118 -12.96 7.72 26.95
CA ALA A 118 -12.58 6.37 26.51
C ALA A 118 -11.08 6.27 26.21
N VAL A 119 -10.48 7.32 25.65
CA VAL A 119 -9.02 7.41 25.45
C VAL A 119 -8.27 7.48 26.77
N ALA A 120 -8.70 8.33 27.70
CA ALA A 120 -8.09 8.44 29.03
C ALA A 120 -8.17 7.14 29.84
N GLU A 121 -9.23 6.34 29.65
CA GLU A 121 -9.43 5.03 30.27
C GLU A 121 -8.70 3.89 29.51
N GLY A 122 -8.00 4.18 28.41
CA GLY A 122 -7.30 3.19 27.60
C GLY A 122 -8.22 2.25 26.80
N LYS A 123 -9.50 2.60 26.65
CA LYS A 123 -10.51 1.80 25.94
C LYS A 123 -10.56 2.08 24.44
N PHE A 124 -10.02 3.21 24.01
CA PHE A 124 -9.92 3.65 22.63
C PHE A 124 -8.61 4.41 22.43
N HIS A 125 -8.07 4.44 21.22
CA HIS A 125 -6.73 4.97 20.98
C HIS A 125 -6.70 5.89 19.76
N ILE A 126 -5.76 6.85 19.76
CA ILE A 126 -5.53 7.74 18.62
C ILE A 126 -4.02 7.75 18.35
N TRP A 127 -3.63 7.35 17.15
CA TRP A 127 -2.22 7.27 16.74
C TRP A 127 -1.91 8.32 15.68
N PRO A 128 -1.20 9.40 16.03
CA PRO A 128 -0.71 10.35 15.05
C PRO A 128 0.52 9.77 14.33
N VAL A 129 0.50 9.77 12.99
CA VAL A 129 1.62 9.29 12.15
C VAL A 129 2.10 10.37 11.18
N LYS A 130 3.37 10.29 10.81
CA LYS A 130 4.07 11.20 9.90
C LYS A 130 4.32 10.60 8.53
N THR A 131 4.49 9.28 8.45
CA THR A 131 4.85 8.59 7.22
C THR A 131 4.05 7.30 7.05
N ILE A 132 4.02 6.80 5.81
CA ILE A 132 3.51 5.46 5.51
C ILE A 132 4.26 4.39 6.29
N ASP A 133 5.55 4.59 6.55
CA ASP A 133 6.37 3.60 7.25
C ASP A 133 5.94 3.46 8.72
N GLU A 134 5.70 4.57 9.42
CA GLU A 134 5.16 4.53 10.78
C GLU A 134 3.77 3.86 10.84
N GLY A 135 2.92 4.15 9.84
CA GLY A 135 1.57 3.59 9.82
C GLY A 135 1.53 2.09 9.49
N ILE A 136 2.35 1.61 8.56
CA ILE A 136 2.38 0.19 8.21
C ILE A 136 2.98 -0.66 9.34
N GLU A 137 3.95 -0.11 10.08
CA GLU A 137 4.47 -0.73 11.30
C GLU A 137 3.39 -0.90 12.36
N LEU A 138 2.60 0.14 12.61
CA LEU A 138 1.50 0.09 13.56
C LEU A 138 0.43 -0.95 13.16
N LEU A 139 0.11 -1.04 11.87
CA LEU A 139 -0.95 -1.91 11.36
C LEU A 139 -0.54 -3.39 11.29
N THR A 140 0.73 -3.68 11.06
CA THR A 140 1.24 -5.05 10.88
C THR A 140 2.00 -5.59 12.09
N GLY A 141 2.56 -4.70 12.93
CA GLY A 141 3.51 -5.05 13.98
C GLY A 141 4.90 -5.44 13.48
N VAL A 142 5.18 -5.25 12.18
CA VAL A 142 6.45 -5.59 11.52
C VAL A 142 7.17 -4.31 11.11
N PRO A 143 8.50 -4.18 11.33
CA PRO A 143 9.25 -3.00 10.90
C PRO A 143 9.09 -2.74 9.40
N ALA A 144 8.95 -1.46 9.00
CA ALA A 144 8.76 -1.08 7.61
C ALA A 144 9.98 -1.42 6.75
N GLY A 145 11.19 -1.20 7.29
CA GLY A 145 12.46 -1.42 6.61
C GLY A 145 12.86 -0.25 5.70
N ILE A 146 14.07 0.25 5.87
CA ILE A 146 14.65 1.34 5.07
C ILE A 146 15.63 0.72 4.08
N ALA A 147 15.62 1.20 2.84
CA ALA A 147 16.56 0.76 1.83
C ALA A 147 18.00 1.18 2.18
N ASP A 148 18.97 0.31 1.93
CA ASP A 148 20.38 0.67 1.91
C ASP A 148 20.74 1.50 0.66
N GLU A 149 22.01 1.92 0.56
CA GLU A 149 22.52 2.68 -0.60
C GLU A 149 22.40 1.91 -1.92
N GLN A 150 22.29 0.59 -1.87
CA GLN A 150 22.13 -0.30 -3.01
C GLN A 150 20.65 -0.58 -3.34
N GLY A 151 19.71 -0.01 -2.58
CA GLY A 151 18.28 -0.17 -2.77
C GLY A 151 17.73 -1.51 -2.28
N ASN A 152 18.42 -2.21 -1.38
CA ASN A 152 17.94 -3.44 -0.75
C ASN A 152 17.32 -3.13 0.62
N PHE A 153 16.27 -3.87 0.97
CA PHE A 153 15.59 -3.74 2.26
C PHE A 153 16.03 -4.86 3.21
N PRO A 154 16.14 -4.59 4.53
CA PRO A 154 16.49 -5.61 5.52
C PRO A 154 15.47 -6.75 5.53
N GLU A 155 15.94 -7.99 5.71
CA GLU A 155 15.07 -9.16 5.80
C GLU A 155 14.06 -9.03 6.96
N ASN A 156 12.93 -9.72 6.83
CA ASN A 156 11.84 -9.71 7.81
C ASN A 156 11.18 -8.34 8.04
N THR A 157 11.35 -7.40 7.10
CA THR A 157 10.64 -6.12 7.08
C THR A 157 9.51 -6.12 6.04
N VAL A 158 8.55 -5.20 6.20
CA VAL A 158 7.45 -5.06 5.23
C VAL A 158 7.99 -4.76 3.83
N SER A 159 8.90 -3.77 3.71
CA SER A 159 9.44 -3.35 2.42
C SER A 159 10.24 -4.45 1.73
N TYR A 160 10.94 -5.32 2.49
CA TYR A 160 11.59 -6.50 1.92
C TYR A 160 10.60 -7.49 1.30
N LEU A 161 9.50 -7.79 1.99
CA LEU A 161 8.48 -8.72 1.49
C LEU A 161 7.80 -8.17 0.23
N VAL A 162 7.49 -6.87 0.23
CA VAL A 162 6.95 -6.15 -0.93
C VAL A 162 7.94 -6.18 -2.10
N ASP A 163 9.20 -5.81 -1.86
CA ASP A 163 10.24 -5.78 -2.89
C ASP A 163 10.44 -7.16 -3.54
N ARG A 164 10.51 -8.21 -2.71
CA ARG A 164 10.60 -9.60 -3.15
C ARG A 164 9.43 -9.98 -4.05
N ARG A 165 8.19 -9.65 -3.64
CA ARG A 165 6.99 -9.96 -4.43
C ARG A 165 7.01 -9.24 -5.78
N LEU A 166 7.40 -7.96 -5.81
CA LEU A 166 7.51 -7.18 -7.03
C LEU A 166 8.58 -7.75 -7.98
N ARG A 167 9.72 -8.25 -7.47
CA ARG A 167 10.72 -8.96 -8.30
C ARG A 167 10.14 -10.22 -8.93
N THR A 168 9.45 -11.05 -8.15
CA THR A 168 8.81 -12.27 -8.66
C THR A 168 7.78 -11.96 -9.76
N LEU A 169 7.00 -10.89 -9.62
CA LEU A 169 6.06 -10.47 -10.66
C LEU A 169 6.77 -10.03 -11.95
N ALA A 170 7.87 -9.28 -11.82
CA ALA A 170 8.67 -8.84 -12.96
C ALA A 170 9.32 -10.01 -13.72
N GLU A 171 9.88 -10.98 -12.98
CA GLU A 171 10.49 -12.18 -13.55
C GLU A 171 9.44 -13.07 -14.25
N GLY A 172 8.27 -13.25 -13.61
CA GLY A 172 7.16 -14.00 -14.19
C GLY A 172 6.69 -13.41 -15.53
N LEU A 173 6.61 -12.09 -15.62
CA LEU A 173 6.20 -11.40 -16.85
C LEU A 173 7.23 -11.59 -17.97
N LYS A 174 8.53 -11.60 -17.64
CA LYS A 174 9.61 -11.89 -18.60
C LYS A 174 9.51 -13.33 -19.12
N SER A 175 9.34 -14.31 -18.23
CA SER A 175 9.21 -15.72 -18.61
C SER A 175 8.01 -15.96 -19.54
N PHE A 176 6.85 -15.39 -19.21
CA PHE A 176 5.65 -15.50 -20.06
C PHE A 176 5.85 -14.89 -21.45
N ALA A 177 6.54 -13.75 -21.53
CA ALA A 177 6.86 -13.09 -22.79
C ALA A 177 7.90 -13.87 -23.63
N GLU A 178 8.79 -14.65 -23.00
CA GLU A 178 9.73 -15.52 -23.70
C GLU A 178 9.06 -16.79 -24.24
N GLU A 179 8.11 -17.38 -23.49
CA GLU A 179 7.33 -18.55 -23.92
C GLU A 179 6.35 -18.25 -25.08
N THR A 180 5.83 -17.03 -25.17
CA THR A 180 4.88 -16.62 -26.23
C THR A 180 5.54 -16.08 -27.49
N LYS A 181 6.88 -16.05 -27.58
CA LYS A 181 7.55 -15.69 -28.84
C LYS A 181 7.31 -16.80 -29.88
N PRO A 182 6.79 -16.48 -31.08
CA PRO A 182 6.65 -17.48 -32.13
C PRO A 182 8.03 -18.07 -32.45
N GLN A 183 8.12 -19.41 -32.46
CA GLN A 183 9.32 -20.11 -32.96
C GLN A 183 9.60 -19.57 -34.35
N LYS A 184 10.77 -18.95 -34.54
CA LYS A 184 11.26 -18.59 -35.87
C LYS A 184 11.26 -19.88 -36.69
N ALA A 185 10.51 -19.87 -37.79
CA ALA A 185 10.63 -20.88 -38.83
C ALA A 185 12.02 -20.77 -39.48
N GLU A 186 13.02 -21.38 -38.84
CA GLU A 186 14.25 -21.78 -39.51
C GLU A 186 14.02 -23.20 -40.02
N ASN A 187 13.64 -23.29 -41.30
CA ASN A 187 14.03 -24.33 -42.25
C ASN A 187 13.19 -24.17 -43.52
N ASP A 188 13.77 -23.53 -44.54
CA ASP A 188 13.80 -24.05 -45.93
C ASP A 188 14.28 -22.96 -46.89
N THR A 189 15.60 -22.90 -47.10
CA THR A 189 16.18 -22.62 -48.42
C THR A 189 17.66 -22.97 -48.39
N ASN A 190 17.94 -24.26 -48.26
CA ASN A 190 19.24 -24.80 -48.62
C ASN A 190 19.07 -26.11 -49.41
N ASN A 191 18.44 -26.03 -50.59
CA ASN A 191 18.72 -26.98 -51.65
C ASN A 191 18.20 -26.49 -53.01
N GLN A 192 19.12 -26.02 -53.86
CA GLN A 192 19.24 -26.41 -55.28
C GLN A 192 20.21 -25.44 -55.95
N ASN A 193 21.50 -25.71 -55.77
CA ASN A 193 22.48 -25.37 -56.78
C ASN A 193 23.22 -26.67 -57.11
N GLN A 194 22.76 -27.37 -58.16
CA GLN A 194 23.55 -28.36 -58.90
C GLN A 194 22.76 -28.82 -60.13
N GLY A 195 23.23 -28.45 -61.33
CA GLY A 195 23.19 -29.35 -62.48
C GLY A 195 22.80 -28.77 -63.83
N LYS A 196 23.81 -28.71 -64.71
CA LYS A 196 23.81 -28.73 -66.18
C LYS A 196 23.61 -27.37 -66.87
N GLY A 197 24.52 -26.88 -67.71
CA GLY A 197 25.51 -27.56 -68.55
C GLY A 197 25.00 -27.58 -70.00
N GLU A 198 25.80 -26.95 -70.87
CA GLU A 198 25.63 -26.72 -72.33
C GLU A 198 24.83 -25.47 -72.76
#